data_AF-A0A0F4R9D1-F1
#
_entry.id   AF-A0A0F4R9D1-F1
#
_cell.length_a   1.000
_cell.length_b   1.000
_cell.length_c   1.000
_cell.angle_alpha   90.00
_cell.angle_beta   90.00
_cell.angle_gamma   90.00
#
_symmetry.space_group_name_H-M   'P 1'
#
loop_
_entity.id
_entity.type
_entity.pdbx_description
1 polymer ?
#
loop_
_entity_poly.entity_id
_entity_poly.type
_entity_poly.pdbx_seq_one_letter_code
_entity_poly.pdbx_strand_id
1 'polypeptide(L)'
;MAIIGSGAQAMQQFLGVAAVRPIKRVQVYSRSPLKTSQFTTHLAEAFPRVQFVVCDSIQEAQKGAQILSTATSCKTCLIESLDPACCHINCMGAFTYTGREVSLDIINDSILLVEDRATAVQEAGFEHTQALDLRSEPEMFNVTLKSKLTLFSSTGHSSLDLVACYHILKQLGDF
;
A
#
# COMPACT_ATOMS: atom_id res chain seq x y z
N MET A 1 -4.44 1.51 -11.03
CA MET A 1 -4.20 1.46 -9.57
C MET A 1 -5.13 2.45 -8.90
N ALA A 2 -5.57 2.15 -7.69
CA ALA A 2 -6.33 3.05 -6.82
C ALA A 2 -5.46 3.44 -5.61
N ILE A 3 -5.53 4.70 -5.19
CA ILE A 3 -4.86 5.21 -3.99
C ILE A 3 -5.90 5.90 -3.12
N ILE A 4 -6.03 5.43 -1.89
CA ILE A 4 -6.90 5.99 -0.86
C ILE A 4 -6.01 6.75 0.11
N GLY A 5 -6.02 8.07 0.00
CA GLY A 5 -5.08 8.98 0.66
C GLY A 5 -4.37 9.90 -0.33
N SER A 6 -3.95 11.07 0.15
CA SER A 6 -3.26 12.12 -0.62
C SER A 6 -2.08 12.73 0.15
N GLY A 7 -1.55 11.99 1.13
CA GLY A 7 -0.43 12.42 1.97
C GLY A 7 0.94 11.93 1.47
N ALA A 8 1.98 12.13 2.30
CA ALA A 8 3.36 11.77 1.95
C ALA A 8 3.52 10.28 1.60
N GLN A 9 2.89 9.37 2.36
CA GLN A 9 2.94 7.94 2.08
C GLN A 9 2.24 7.57 0.75
N ALA A 10 1.19 8.29 0.35
CA ALA A 10 0.47 8.03 -0.90
C ALA A 10 1.37 8.23 -2.13
N MET A 11 2.26 9.24 -2.08
CA MET A 11 3.26 9.47 -3.13
C MET A 11 4.23 8.30 -3.22
N GLN A 12 4.77 7.85 -2.08
CA GLN A 12 5.71 6.73 -2.04
C GLN A 12 5.06 5.42 -2.51
N GLN A 13 3.78 5.21 -2.21
CA GLN A 13 3.04 4.07 -2.73
C GLN A 13 2.92 4.08 -4.26
N PHE A 14 2.62 5.23 -4.85
CA PHE A 14 2.64 5.36 -6.30
C PHE A 14 4.04 5.04 -6.86
N LEU A 15 5.10 5.65 -6.33
CA LEU A 15 6.47 5.47 -6.83
C LEU A 15 6.93 4.01 -6.71
N GLY A 16 6.71 3.39 -5.56
CA GLY A 16 7.09 1.99 -5.32
C GLY A 16 6.37 1.02 -6.26
N VAL A 17 5.05 1.19 -6.46
CA VAL A 17 4.29 0.34 -7.38
C VAL A 17 4.67 0.60 -8.84
N ALA A 18 4.82 1.86 -9.24
CA ALA A 18 5.20 2.24 -10.61
C ALA A 18 6.62 1.76 -10.99
N ALA A 19 7.53 1.60 -10.01
CA ALA A 19 8.86 1.06 -10.24
C ALA A 19 8.86 -0.42 -10.65
N VAL A 20 7.82 -1.18 -10.25
CA VAL A 20 7.75 -2.63 -10.47
C VAL A 20 6.55 -3.07 -11.32
N ARG A 21 5.64 -2.16 -11.67
CA ARG A 21 4.46 -2.42 -12.52
C ARG A 21 4.24 -1.28 -13.51
N PRO A 22 3.82 -1.57 -14.75
CA PRO A 22 3.55 -0.55 -15.76
C PRO A 22 2.21 0.17 -15.49
N ILE A 23 2.20 1.08 -14.52
CA ILE A 23 1.01 1.84 -14.15
C ILE A 23 0.72 2.92 -15.20
N LYS A 24 -0.45 2.82 -15.85
CA LYS A 24 -0.92 3.80 -16.85
C LYS A 24 -2.00 4.74 -16.33
N ARG A 25 -2.73 4.32 -15.29
CA ARG A 25 -3.83 5.07 -14.69
C ARG A 25 -3.85 4.90 -13.19
N VAL A 26 -3.96 6.02 -12.48
CA VAL A 26 -4.04 6.13 -11.02
C VAL A 26 -5.31 6.89 -10.66
N GLN A 27 -6.17 6.25 -9.89
CA GLN A 27 -7.41 6.83 -9.38
C GLN A 27 -7.20 7.17 -7.92
N VAL A 28 -7.45 8.41 -7.52
CA VAL A 28 -7.10 8.91 -6.18
C VAL A 28 -8.34 9.43 -5.50
N TYR A 29 -8.59 8.95 -4.29
CA TYR A 29 -9.61 9.48 -3.40
C TYR A 29 -8.99 9.86 -2.05
N SER A 30 -9.42 10.99 -1.51
CA SER A 30 -9.20 11.32 -0.10
C SER A 30 -10.32 12.24 0.39
N ARG A 31 -10.52 12.31 1.70
CA ARG A 31 -11.54 13.17 2.33
C ARG A 31 -11.37 14.67 2.03
N SER A 32 -10.19 15.11 1.60
CA SER A 32 -9.91 16.51 1.29
C SER A 32 -9.77 16.69 -0.22
N PRO A 33 -10.81 17.20 -0.92
CA PRO A 33 -10.76 17.42 -2.36
C PRO A 33 -9.59 18.31 -2.78
N LEU A 34 -9.31 19.36 -2.00
CA LEU A 34 -8.18 20.26 -2.24
C LEU A 34 -6.83 19.52 -2.22
N LYS A 35 -6.57 18.70 -1.19
CA LYS A 35 -5.34 17.92 -1.10
C LYS A 35 -5.24 16.88 -2.21
N THR A 36 -6.35 16.22 -2.56
CA THR A 36 -6.39 15.26 -3.68
C THR A 36 -6.06 15.94 -5.02
N SER A 37 -6.62 17.13 -5.27
CA SER A 37 -6.36 17.90 -6.49
C SER A 37 -4.90 18.36 -6.57
N GLN A 38 -4.34 18.89 -5.48
CA GLN A 38 -2.92 19.27 -5.42
C GLN A 38 -1.99 18.07 -5.63
N PHE A 39 -2.27 16.95 -4.95
CA PHE A 39 -1.51 15.71 -5.07
C PHE A 39 -1.51 15.16 -6.50
N THR A 40 -2.68 15.09 -7.13
CA THR A 40 -2.81 14.58 -8.50
C THR A 40 -2.18 15.51 -9.54
N THR A 41 -2.30 16.84 -9.36
CA THR A 41 -1.65 17.83 -10.23
C THR A 41 -0.13 17.68 -10.19
N HIS A 42 0.44 17.64 -8.98
CA HIS A 42 1.88 17.46 -8.79
C HIS A 42 2.40 16.17 -9.44
N LEU A 43 1.69 15.05 -9.26
CA LEU A 43 2.08 13.78 -9.89
C LEU A 43 1.88 13.77 -11.40
N ALA A 44 0.84 14.41 -11.93
CA ALA A 44 0.62 14.50 -13.37
C ALA A 44 1.73 15.31 -14.06
N GLU A 45 2.23 16.38 -13.43
CA GLU A 45 3.37 17.15 -13.91
C GLU A 45 4.67 16.32 -13.93
N ALA A 46 4.94 15.57 -12.85
CA ALA A 46 6.12 14.75 -12.73
C ALA A 46 6.08 13.48 -13.62
N PHE A 47 4.88 12.96 -13.90
CA PHE A 47 4.65 11.70 -14.61
C PHE A 47 3.65 11.85 -15.77
N PRO A 48 3.99 12.58 -16.85
CA PRO A 48 3.06 12.93 -17.93
C PRO A 48 2.54 11.74 -18.75
N ARG A 49 3.15 10.55 -18.59
CA ARG A 49 2.73 9.29 -19.23
C ARG A 49 1.70 8.50 -18.42
N VAL A 50 1.36 8.97 -17.21
CA VAL A 50 0.41 8.34 -16.30
C VAL A 50 -0.81 9.24 -16.18
N GLN A 51 -2.00 8.67 -16.37
CA GLN A 51 -3.25 9.39 -16.15
C GLN A 51 -3.61 9.38 -14.66
N PHE A 52 -3.68 10.56 -14.04
CA PHE A 52 -4.18 10.72 -12.68
C PHE A 52 -5.63 11.21 -12.71
N VAL A 53 -6.50 10.56 -11.94
CA VAL A 53 -7.93 10.87 -11.88
C VAL A 53 -8.31 11.11 -10.43
N VAL A 54 -8.89 12.27 -10.15
CA VAL A 54 -9.54 12.56 -8.86
C VAL A 54 -10.91 11.87 -8.87
N CYS A 55 -11.20 11.11 -7.82
CA CYS A 55 -12.48 10.43 -7.63
C CYS A 55 -13.21 11.00 -6.42
N ASP A 56 -14.54 10.90 -6.42
CA ASP A 56 -15.42 11.44 -5.39
C ASP A 56 -15.76 10.43 -4.28
N SER A 57 -15.41 9.16 -4.48
CA SER A 57 -15.60 8.08 -3.50
C SER A 57 -14.52 6.99 -3.60
N ILE A 58 -14.42 6.17 -2.56
CA ILE A 58 -13.57 4.97 -2.55
C ILE A 58 -14.02 3.99 -3.65
N GLN A 59 -15.33 3.78 -3.78
CA GLN A 59 -15.92 2.87 -4.77
C GLN A 59 -15.57 3.30 -6.20
N GLU A 60 -15.61 4.60 -6.48
CA GLU A 60 -15.19 5.13 -7.77
C GLU A 60 -13.68 4.94 -7.99
N ALA A 61 -12.85 5.22 -6.97
CA ALA A 61 -11.41 5.06 -7.08
C ALA A 61 -10.99 3.61 -7.35
N GLN A 62 -11.68 2.65 -6.74
CA GLN A 62 -11.40 1.21 -6.90
C GLN A 62 -11.83 0.65 -8.26
N LYS A 63 -12.74 1.32 -8.99
CA LYS A 63 -13.35 0.77 -10.19
C LYS A 63 -12.31 0.32 -11.22
N GLY A 64 -12.26 -0.99 -11.50
CA GLY A 64 -11.31 -1.62 -12.42
C GLY A 64 -9.83 -1.52 -12.01
N ALA A 65 -9.53 -1.13 -10.77
CA ALA A 65 -8.16 -1.05 -10.28
C ALA A 65 -7.68 -2.42 -9.79
N GLN A 66 -6.59 -2.92 -10.38
CA GLN A 66 -5.98 -4.20 -9.99
C GLN A 66 -5.16 -4.14 -8.70
N ILE A 67 -4.68 -2.94 -8.35
CA ILE A 67 -3.89 -2.67 -7.15
C ILE A 67 -4.56 -1.53 -6.40
N LEU A 68 -4.82 -1.75 -5.12
CA LEU A 68 -5.30 -0.76 -4.17
C LEU A 68 -4.18 -0.42 -3.18
N SER A 69 -3.94 0.86 -2.93
CA SER A 69 -3.08 1.28 -1.83
C SER A 69 -3.83 2.19 -0.87
N THR A 70 -3.78 1.86 0.42
CA THR A 70 -4.30 2.72 1.48
C THR A 70 -3.13 3.40 2.19
N ALA A 71 -3.22 4.71 2.32
CA ALA A 71 -2.19 5.56 2.91
C ALA A 71 -2.87 6.72 3.64
N THR A 72 -3.79 6.40 4.55
CA THR A 72 -4.52 7.38 5.36
C THR A 72 -4.16 7.25 6.84
N SER A 73 -4.46 8.31 7.59
CA SER A 73 -4.38 8.31 9.06
C SER A 73 -5.70 7.89 9.70
N CYS A 74 -6.63 7.30 8.94
CA CYS A 74 -7.93 6.91 9.44
C CYS A 74 -7.79 5.70 10.38
N LYS A 75 -8.47 5.74 11.52
CA LYS A 75 -8.51 4.62 12.46
C LYS A 75 -9.72 3.70 12.23
N THR A 76 -10.68 4.12 11.41
CA THR A 76 -11.85 3.30 11.09
C THR A 76 -11.63 2.58 9.76
N CYS A 77 -12.30 1.43 9.62
CA CYS A 77 -12.35 0.69 8.36
C CYS A 77 -12.87 1.60 7.25
N LEU A 78 -12.14 1.63 6.13
CA LEU A 78 -12.51 2.38 4.92
C LEU A 78 -12.86 1.44 3.78
N ILE A 79 -12.22 0.27 3.74
CA ILE A 79 -12.34 -0.73 2.68
C ILE A 79 -13.08 -1.93 3.24
N GLU A 80 -14.38 -1.98 3.00
CA GLU A 80 -15.25 -3.10 3.39
C GLU A 80 -15.51 -4.05 2.23
N SER A 81 -15.33 -3.59 1.00
CA SER A 81 -15.44 -4.39 -0.22
C SER A 81 -14.39 -3.96 -1.24
N LEU A 82 -14.17 -4.84 -2.23
CA LEU A 82 -13.18 -4.64 -3.28
C LEU A 82 -13.86 -4.75 -4.64
N ASP A 83 -13.35 -3.98 -5.60
CA ASP A 83 -13.66 -4.21 -7.00
C ASP A 83 -13.17 -5.62 -7.41
N PRO A 84 -13.94 -6.40 -8.19
CA PRO A 84 -13.54 -7.74 -8.61
C PRO A 84 -12.21 -7.81 -9.38
N ALA A 85 -11.78 -6.70 -10.00
CA ALA A 85 -10.49 -6.63 -10.68
C ALA A 85 -9.31 -6.52 -9.71
N CYS A 86 -9.53 -6.16 -8.44
CA CYS A 86 -8.49 -5.99 -7.45
C CYS A 86 -7.85 -7.34 -7.09
N CYS A 87 -6.55 -7.46 -7.30
CA CYS A 87 -5.78 -8.66 -6.98
C CYS A 87 -4.70 -8.42 -5.91
N HIS A 88 -4.42 -7.16 -5.57
CA HIS A 88 -3.41 -6.81 -4.58
C HIS A 88 -3.75 -5.53 -3.82
N ILE A 89 -3.45 -5.54 -2.52
CA ILE A 89 -3.65 -4.41 -1.62
C ILE A 89 -2.34 -4.10 -0.89
N ASN A 90 -1.94 -2.83 -0.86
CA ASN A 90 -0.93 -2.31 0.06
C ASN A 90 -1.62 -1.51 1.15
N CYS A 91 -1.48 -1.95 2.39
CA CYS A 91 -1.97 -1.24 3.57
C CYS A 91 -0.79 -0.57 4.27
N MET A 92 -0.69 0.76 4.16
CA MET A 92 0.41 1.56 4.74
C MET A 92 -0.04 2.50 5.86
N GLY A 93 -1.35 2.71 6.01
CA GLY A 93 -1.90 3.57 7.05
C GLY A 93 -1.88 2.91 8.42
N ALA A 94 -2.66 3.48 9.36
CA ALA A 94 -2.72 2.98 10.72
C ALA A 94 -3.31 1.55 10.74
N PHE A 95 -2.44 0.56 10.90
CA PHE A 95 -2.82 -0.84 11.10
C PHE A 95 -2.38 -1.25 12.50
N THR A 96 -3.24 -0.95 13.47
CA THR A 96 -3.02 -1.23 14.89
C THR A 96 -4.16 -2.08 15.45
N TYR A 97 -4.03 -2.56 16.69
CA TYR A 97 -5.14 -3.23 17.40
C TYR A 97 -6.47 -2.46 17.39
N THR A 98 -6.41 -1.13 17.35
CA THR A 98 -7.59 -0.26 17.52
C THR A 98 -8.04 0.39 16.21
N GLY A 99 -7.31 0.18 15.12
CA GLY A 99 -7.66 0.80 13.86
C GLY A 99 -7.04 0.09 12.67
N ARG A 100 -7.87 -0.13 11.65
CA ARG A 100 -7.51 -0.79 10.40
C ARG A 100 -8.26 -0.11 9.27
N GLU A 101 -7.61 0.08 8.14
CA GLU A 101 -8.24 0.68 6.96
C GLU A 101 -9.02 -0.34 6.13
N VAL A 102 -8.78 -1.64 6.35
CA VAL A 102 -9.36 -2.76 5.60
C VAL A 102 -10.07 -3.71 6.58
N SER A 103 -11.22 -4.26 6.16
CA SER A 103 -12.02 -5.17 6.97
C SER A 103 -11.31 -6.50 7.27
N LEU A 104 -11.71 -7.14 8.37
CA LEU A 104 -11.19 -8.46 8.75
C LEU A 104 -11.50 -9.53 7.70
N ASP A 105 -12.67 -9.46 7.07
CA ASP A 105 -13.09 -10.42 6.04
C ASP A 105 -12.11 -10.41 4.86
N ILE A 106 -11.73 -9.22 4.38
CA ILE A 106 -10.73 -9.08 3.30
C ILE A 106 -9.37 -9.63 3.73
N ILE A 107 -8.95 -9.37 4.97
CA ILE A 107 -7.68 -9.87 5.49
C ILE A 107 -7.68 -11.40 5.51
N ASN A 108 -8.73 -12.00 6.06
CA ASN A 108 -8.89 -13.45 6.21
C ASN A 108 -8.99 -14.18 4.85
N ASP A 109 -9.57 -13.53 3.84
CA ASP A 109 -9.70 -14.08 2.49
C ASP A 109 -8.45 -13.85 1.61
N SER A 110 -7.48 -13.08 2.10
CA SER A 110 -6.24 -12.76 1.37
C SER A 110 -5.06 -13.65 1.80
N ILE A 111 -4.07 -13.74 0.91
CA ILE A 111 -2.72 -14.10 1.33
C ILE A 111 -2.11 -12.85 1.96
N LEU A 112 -1.95 -12.87 3.29
CA LEU A 112 -1.42 -11.77 4.08
C LEU A 112 0.12 -11.81 4.10
N LEU A 113 0.74 -10.69 3.73
CA LEU A 113 2.18 -10.49 3.72
C LEU A 113 2.56 -9.36 4.69
N VAL A 114 3.69 -9.52 5.39
CA VAL A 114 4.24 -8.55 6.35
C VAL A 114 5.76 -8.48 6.26
N GLU A 115 6.36 -7.38 6.72
CA GLU A 115 7.83 -7.31 6.82
C GLU A 115 8.39 -8.26 7.86
N ASP A 116 7.76 -8.30 9.04
CA ASP A 116 8.12 -9.17 10.17
C ASP A 116 6.85 -9.57 10.93
N ARG A 117 6.64 -10.87 11.04
CA ARG A 117 5.41 -11.41 11.63
C ARG A 117 5.29 -11.12 13.11
N ALA A 118 6.38 -11.19 13.86
CA ALA A 118 6.34 -10.95 15.31
C ALA A 118 5.91 -9.49 15.60
N THR A 119 6.49 -8.54 14.89
CA THR A 119 6.16 -7.11 14.95
C THR A 119 4.72 -6.87 14.52
N ALA A 120 4.30 -7.45 13.39
CA ALA A 120 2.92 -7.31 12.93
C ALA A 120 1.90 -7.85 13.95
N VAL A 121 2.14 -9.01 14.56
CA VAL A 121 1.27 -9.52 15.62
C VAL A 121 1.25 -8.58 16.82
N GLN A 122 2.42 -8.07 17.22
CA GLN A 122 2.56 -7.18 18.36
C GLN A 122 1.92 -5.80 18.15
N GLU A 123 1.90 -5.26 16.94
CA GLU A 123 1.40 -3.90 16.69
C GLU A 123 -0.01 -3.89 16.11
N ALA A 124 -0.29 -4.85 15.23
CA ALA A 124 -1.46 -4.87 14.38
C ALA A 124 -2.51 -5.90 14.83
N GLY A 125 -2.12 -7.04 15.44
CA GLY A 125 -3.03 -7.97 16.11
C GLY A 125 -2.89 -9.45 15.72
N PHE A 126 -3.71 -10.29 16.34
CA PHE A 126 -3.65 -11.76 16.19
C PHE A 126 -3.89 -12.26 14.76
N GLU A 127 -4.58 -11.48 13.95
CA GLU A 127 -4.89 -11.78 12.55
C GLU A 127 -3.64 -11.91 11.68
N HIS A 128 -2.49 -11.37 12.12
CA HIS A 128 -1.21 -11.51 11.43
C HIS A 128 -0.41 -12.76 11.83
N THR A 129 -0.93 -13.61 12.73
CA THR A 129 -0.21 -14.82 13.20
C THR A 129 0.07 -15.83 12.10
N GLN A 130 -0.71 -15.81 11.01
CA GLN A 130 -0.50 -16.66 9.83
C GLN A 130 0.06 -15.89 8.64
N ALA A 131 0.48 -14.64 8.83
CA ALA A 131 1.06 -13.84 7.77
C ALA A 131 2.37 -14.47 7.27
N LEU A 132 2.57 -14.36 5.97
CA LEU A 132 3.82 -14.70 5.32
C LEU A 132 4.83 -13.59 5.55
N ASP A 133 5.99 -13.96 6.07
CA ASP A 133 7.03 -13.04 6.51
C ASP A 133 8.11 -12.90 5.43
N LEU A 134 8.23 -11.70 4.87
CA LEU A 134 9.14 -11.45 3.73
C LEU A 134 10.62 -11.63 4.07
N ARG A 135 11.01 -11.57 5.35
CA ARG A 135 12.41 -11.67 5.78
C ARG A 135 12.83 -13.10 6.10
N SER A 136 11.96 -13.86 6.73
CA SER A 136 12.24 -15.23 7.16
C SER A 136 11.89 -16.28 6.10
N GLU A 137 11.10 -15.91 5.09
CA GLU A 137 10.68 -16.82 4.01
C GLU A 137 11.12 -16.29 2.63
N PRO A 138 12.43 -16.13 2.34
CA PRO A 138 12.92 -15.57 1.07
C PRO A 138 12.55 -16.42 -0.15
N GLU A 139 12.31 -17.72 0.02
CA GLU A 139 11.77 -18.61 -1.02
C GLU A 139 10.41 -18.11 -1.57
N MET A 140 9.67 -17.32 -0.79
CA MET A 140 8.38 -16.76 -1.16
C MET A 140 8.46 -15.81 -2.37
N PHE A 141 9.61 -15.17 -2.61
CA PHE A 141 9.82 -14.36 -3.82
C PHE A 141 9.75 -15.20 -5.12
N ASN A 142 9.89 -16.52 -5.02
CA ASN A 142 9.77 -17.46 -6.13
C ASN A 142 8.37 -18.11 -6.23
N VAL A 143 7.47 -17.83 -5.27
CA VAL A 143 6.11 -18.38 -5.26
C VAL A 143 5.19 -17.51 -6.12
N THR A 144 4.40 -18.15 -6.98
CA THR A 144 3.38 -17.46 -7.76
C THR A 144 2.11 -17.26 -6.94
N LEU A 145 1.85 -16.02 -6.53
CA LEU A 145 0.65 -15.63 -5.75
C LEU A 145 -0.57 -15.29 -6.63
N LYS A 146 -0.54 -15.62 -7.93
CA LYS A 146 -1.53 -15.17 -8.93
C LYS A 146 -2.96 -15.72 -8.74
N SER A 147 -3.15 -16.72 -7.88
CA SER A 147 -4.43 -17.44 -7.73
C SER A 147 -5.33 -16.90 -6.62
N LYS A 148 -4.87 -15.96 -5.79
CA LYS A 148 -5.64 -15.37 -4.69
C LYS A 148 -5.37 -13.87 -4.55
N LEU A 149 -6.29 -13.18 -3.88
CA LEU A 149 -6.07 -11.82 -3.40
C LEU A 149 -4.85 -11.81 -2.48
N THR A 150 -3.99 -10.80 -2.64
CA THR A 150 -2.83 -10.59 -1.77
C THR A 150 -2.98 -9.27 -1.04
N LEU A 151 -2.61 -9.25 0.25
CA LEU A 151 -2.62 -8.03 1.07
C LEU A 151 -1.27 -7.91 1.75
N PHE A 152 -0.56 -6.82 1.48
CA PHE A 152 0.62 -6.43 2.23
C PHE A 152 0.22 -5.46 3.35
N SER A 153 0.43 -5.87 4.61
CA SER A 153 0.13 -5.07 5.79
C SER A 153 1.42 -4.56 6.39
N SER A 154 1.77 -3.30 6.12
CA SER A 154 3.02 -2.71 6.58
C SER A 154 2.90 -2.18 8.01
N THR A 155 3.81 -2.61 8.89
CA THR A 155 4.06 -1.96 10.19
C THR A 155 5.39 -1.21 10.21
N GLY A 156 6.19 -1.35 9.16
CA GLY A 156 7.55 -0.85 9.10
C GLY A 156 8.54 -1.75 9.85
N HIS A 157 9.81 -1.63 9.49
CA HIS A 157 10.89 -2.39 10.11
C HIS A 157 12.21 -1.64 9.98
N SER A 158 12.96 -1.55 11.08
CA SER A 158 14.25 -0.82 11.18
C SER A 158 15.29 -1.16 10.10
N SER A 159 15.38 -2.43 9.69
CA SER A 159 16.21 -2.85 8.56
C SER A 159 15.96 -2.09 7.26
N LEU A 160 14.73 -1.67 6.97
CA LEU A 160 14.40 -0.87 5.79
C LEU A 160 15.00 0.54 5.90
N ASP A 161 14.94 1.13 7.09
CA ASP A 161 15.58 2.42 7.37
C ASP A 161 17.10 2.32 7.22
N LEU A 162 17.70 1.24 7.74
CA LEU A 162 19.15 1.00 7.61
C LEU A 162 19.58 0.88 6.14
N VAL A 163 18.82 0.14 5.32
CA VAL A 163 19.10 0.00 3.89
C VAL A 163 18.99 1.34 3.17
N ALA A 164 17.95 2.13 3.49
CA ALA A 164 17.78 3.47 2.91
C ALA A 164 18.93 4.42 3.32
N CYS A 165 19.30 4.46 4.60
CA CYS A 165 20.43 5.24 5.10
C CYS A 165 21.74 4.83 4.43
N TYR A 166 22.02 3.53 4.34
CA TYR A 166 23.22 3.02 3.67
C TYR A 166 23.26 3.44 2.19
N HIS A 167 22.12 3.36 1.49
CA HIS A 167 22.03 3.79 0.09
C HIS A 167 22.34 5.28 -0.08
N ILE A 168 21.79 6.14 0.80
CA ILE A 168 22.04 7.59 0.77
C ILE A 168 23.52 7.90 1.06
N LEU A 169 24.10 7.31 2.10
CA LEU A 169 25.51 7.51 2.46
C LEU A 169 26.45 7.11 1.32
N LYS A 170 26.13 5.99 0.65
CA LYS A 170 26.88 5.56 -0.53
C LYS A 170 26.79 6.53 -1.71
N GLN A 171 25.66 7.22 -1.89
CA GLN A 171 25.52 8.26 -2.93
C GLN A 171 26.29 9.54 -2.59
N LEU A 172 26.46 9.85 -1.29
CA LEU A 172 27.20 11.03 -0.83
C LEU A 172 28.73 10.82 -0.83
N GLY A 173 29.19 9.58 -1.03
CA GLY A 173 30.62 9.25 -1.07
C GLY A 173 31.25 9.06 0.32
N ASP A 174 30.43 8.87 1.35
CA ASP A 174 30.90 8.65 2.73
C ASP A 174 31.35 7.19 2.99
N PHE A 175 31.32 6.32 1.97
CA PHE A 175 31.75 4.91 1.97
C PHE A 175 32.21 4.44 0.59
#